data_AF-A0A6G6A9D4-F1
#
_entry.id   AF-A0A6G6A9D4-F1
#
_cell.length_a   1.000
_cell.length_b   1.000
_cell.length_c   1.000
_cell.angle_alpha   90.00
_cell.angle_beta   90.00
_cell.angle_gamma   90.00
#
_symmetry.space_group_name_H-M   'P 1'
#
loop_
_entity.id
_entity.type
_entity.pdbx_description
1 polymer ?
#
loop_
_entity_poly.entity_id
_entity_poly.type
_entity_poly.pdbx_seq_one_letter_code
_entity_poly.pdbx_strand_id
1 'polypeptide(L)' 'ISADRILKLVKNDFASEGSLTGSWINDKAVPFQRFAVKTHAYEGGVSRLEDGEEVDYEFIADAYTGSLLELKRIENN' A
#
# COMPACT_ATOMS: atom_id res chain seq x y z
N ILE A 1 14.27 3.46 -0.74
CA ILE A 1 14.09 2.02 -0.37
C ILE A 1 13.53 1.31 -1.60
N SER A 2 13.75 0.00 -1.81
CA SER A 2 13.19 -0.70 -2.98
C SER A 2 11.68 -0.91 -2.84
N ALA A 3 10.97 -1.05 -3.98
CA ALA A 3 9.56 -1.39 -4.03
C ALA A 3 9.28 -2.66 -3.21
N ASP A 4 10.00 -3.75 -3.44
CA ASP A 4 9.84 -5.00 -2.69
C ASP A 4 9.96 -4.84 -1.18
N ARG A 5 10.90 -3.99 -0.72
CA ARG A 5 11.08 -3.74 0.71
C ARG A 5 9.93 -2.93 1.27
N ILE A 6 9.37 -1.97 0.53
CA ILE A 6 8.18 -1.22 0.93
C ILE A 6 6.96 -2.12 0.94
N LEU A 7 6.73 -2.94 -0.09
CA LEU A 7 5.64 -3.90 -0.12
C LEU A 7 5.71 -4.85 1.08
N LYS A 8 6.92 -5.32 1.43
CA LYS A 8 7.11 -6.15 2.62
C LYS A 8 6.75 -5.43 3.93
N LEU A 9 7.09 -4.14 4.05
CA LEU A 9 6.73 -3.33 5.23
C LEU A 9 5.21 -3.19 5.33
N VAL A 10 4.54 -2.76 4.25
CA VAL A 10 3.08 -2.60 4.21
C VAL A 10 2.39 -3.92 4.54
N LYS A 11 2.83 -5.04 3.96
CA LYS A 11 2.26 -6.36 4.26
C LYS A 11 2.40 -6.75 5.74
N ASN A 12 3.52 -6.42 6.38
CA ASN A 12 3.72 -6.73 7.79
C ASN A 12 2.78 -5.92 8.69
N ASP A 13 2.56 -4.65 8.36
CA ASP A 13 1.63 -3.79 9.11
C ASP A 13 0.20 -4.35 9.00
N PHE A 14 -0.21 -4.78 7.80
CA PHE A 14 -1.55 -5.33 7.53
C PHE A 14 -1.76 -6.76 8.06
N ALA A 15 -0.72 -7.60 8.09
CA ALA A 15 -0.82 -8.98 8.56
C ALA A 15 -1.18 -9.06 10.06
N SER A 16 -0.99 -7.98 10.82
CA SER A 16 -1.43 -7.89 12.21
C SER A 16 -2.96 -7.83 12.36
N GLU A 17 -3.68 -7.48 11.29
CA GLU A 17 -5.13 -7.26 11.30
C GLU A 17 -5.93 -8.34 10.54
N GLY A 18 -5.27 -9.34 9.94
CA GLY A 18 -5.94 -10.42 9.21
C GLY A 18 -5.04 -11.14 8.21
N SER A 19 -5.55 -12.21 7.60
CA SER A 19 -4.84 -12.95 6.56
C SER A 19 -4.87 -12.20 5.23
N LEU A 20 -3.68 -11.85 4.72
CA LEU A 20 -3.53 -11.31 3.37
C LEU A 20 -3.76 -12.41 2.32
N THR A 21 -4.53 -12.09 1.27
CA THR A 21 -4.80 -12.97 0.12
C THR A 21 -3.99 -12.57 -1.11
N GLY A 22 -3.63 -11.28 -1.23
CA GLY A 22 -2.95 -10.73 -2.41
C GLY A 22 -2.10 -9.50 -2.08
N SER A 23 -1.15 -9.17 -2.96
CA SER A 23 -0.35 -7.95 -2.84
C SER A 23 0.39 -7.60 -4.14
N TRP A 24 0.47 -6.32 -4.48
CA TRP A 24 1.24 -5.82 -5.62
C TRP A 24 1.87 -4.45 -5.31
N ILE A 25 2.89 -4.07 -6.07
CA ILE A 25 3.51 -2.74 -6.03
C ILE A 25 4.08 -2.40 -7.40
N ASN A 26 3.99 -1.14 -7.80
CA ASN A 26 4.69 -0.65 -8.98
C ASN A 26 6.20 -0.61 -8.73
N ASP A 27 6.99 -0.97 -9.74
CA ASP A 27 8.45 -1.07 -9.66
C ASP A 27 9.14 0.31 -9.57
N LYS A 28 8.47 1.35 -10.08
CA LYS A 28 8.98 2.71 -10.17
C LYS A 28 8.27 3.65 -9.22
N ALA A 29 9.05 4.33 -8.39
CA ALA A 29 8.57 5.46 -7.60
C ALA A 29 8.30 6.68 -8.50
N VAL A 30 7.19 7.36 -8.26
CA VAL A 30 6.77 8.56 -9.02
C VAL A 30 6.74 9.79 -8.11
N PRO A 31 6.97 11.00 -8.65
CA PRO A 31 6.79 12.22 -7.87
C PRO A 31 5.37 12.31 -7.30
N PHE A 32 5.27 12.57 -6.00
CA PHE A 32 4.02 12.72 -5.28
C PHE A 32 3.97 14.09 -4.61
N GLN A 33 2.84 14.79 -4.76
CA GLN A 33 2.60 16.07 -4.11
C GLN A 33 1.18 16.14 -3.55
N ARG A 34 1.08 16.45 -2.25
CA ARG A 34 -0.19 16.74 -1.57
C ARG A 34 0.04 17.86 -0.55
N PHE A 35 -0.63 18.99 -0.73
CA PHE A 35 -0.39 20.21 0.03
C PHE A 35 1.10 20.62 0.04
N ALA A 36 1.72 20.72 1.22
CA ALA A 36 3.13 21.03 1.40
C ALA A 36 4.07 19.82 1.28
N VAL A 37 3.53 18.60 1.21
CA VAL A 37 4.33 17.37 1.08
C VAL A 37 4.76 17.22 -0.38
N LYS A 38 6.07 17.11 -0.60
CA LYS A 38 6.69 16.78 -1.89
C LYS A 38 7.68 15.65 -1.68
N THR A 39 7.44 14.51 -2.31
CA THR A 39 8.28 13.31 -2.18
C THR A 39 8.22 12.47 -3.45
N HIS A 40 8.85 11.30 -3.43
CA HIS A 40 8.57 10.22 -4.38
C HIS A 40 7.82 9.13 -3.63
N ALA A 41 6.86 8.51 -4.29
CA ALA A 41 6.04 7.48 -3.68
C ALA A 41 5.89 6.27 -4.60
N TYR A 42 5.66 5.12 -3.99
CA TYR A 42 5.22 3.92 -4.66
C TYR A 42 3.71 3.77 -4.52
N GLU A 43 3.10 3.29 -5.59
CA GLU A 43 1.70 2.85 -5.60
C GLU A 43 1.68 1.32 -5.52
N GLY A 44 0.75 0.80 -4.74
CA GLY A 44 0.57 -0.64 -4.60
C GLY A 44 -0.79 -0.98 -4.03
N GLY A 45 -0.99 -2.26 -3.78
CA GLY A 45 -2.20 -2.73 -3.14
C GLY A 45 -2.00 -4.02 -2.36
N VAL A 46 -2.93 -4.26 -1.44
CA VAL A 46 -3.04 -5.50 -0.67
C VAL A 46 -4.50 -5.94 -0.64
N SER A 47 -4.71 -7.25 -0.69
CA SER A 47 -6.03 -7.87 -0.58
C SER A 47 -6.07 -8.68 0.71
N ARG A 48 -7.18 -8.64 1.44
CA ARG A 48 -7.37 -9.42 2.65
C ARG A 48 -8.80 -9.95 2.74
N LEU A 49 -8.97 -11.03 3.51
CA LEU A 49 -10.28 -11.58 3.83
C LEU A 49 -10.83 -10.90 5.09
N GLU A 50 -11.96 -10.20 4.96
CA GLU A 50 -12.73 -9.61 6.06
C GLU A 50 -14.11 -10.25 6.09
N ASP A 51 -14.49 -10.86 7.21
CA ASP A 51 -15.82 -11.48 7.40
C ASP A 51 -16.22 -12.47 6.28
N GLY A 52 -15.24 -13.11 5.65
CA GLY A 52 -15.43 -14.07 4.55
C GLY A 52 -15.48 -13.46 3.16
N GLU A 53 -15.39 -12.14 3.05
CA GLU A 53 -15.36 -11.39 1.79
C GLU A 53 -13.94 -10.88 1.49
N GLU A 54 -13.55 -10.90 0.22
CA GLU A 54 -12.28 -10.33 -0.21
C GLU A 54 -12.40 -8.80 -0.31
N VAL A 55 -11.47 -8.11 0.35
CA VAL A 55 -11.43 -6.66 0.42
C VAL A 55 -10.07 -6.19 -0.08
N ASP A 56 -10.12 -5.33 -1.09
CA ASP A 56 -8.95 -4.75 -1.72
C ASP A 56 -8.64 -3.37 -1.14
N TYR A 57 -7.35 -3.11 -0.96
CA TYR A 57 -6.82 -1.83 -0.54
C TYR A 57 -5.75 -1.36 -1.51
N GLU A 58 -5.85 -0.11 -1.94
CA GLU A 58 -4.78 0.59 -2.66
C GLU A 58 -4.06 1.55 -1.73
N PHE A 59 -2.74 1.59 -1.82
CA PHE A 59 -1.92 2.47 -1.00
C PHE A 59 -0.94 3.31 -1.83
N ILE A 60 -0.59 4.45 -1.26
CA ILE A 60 0.55 5.26 -1.68
C ILE A 60 1.53 5.29 -0.51
N ALA A 61 2.78 4.84 -0.73
CA ALA A 61 3.80 4.76 0.29
C ALA A 61 5.02 5.63 -0.07
N ASP A 62 5.54 6.39 0.89
CA ASP A 62 6.72 7.21 0.72
C ASP A 62 7.96 6.36 0.37
N ALA A 63 8.65 6.68 -0.73
CA ALA A 63 9.73 5.86 -1.27
C ALA A 63 11.01 5.88 -0.41
N TYR A 64 11.14 6.84 0.50
CA TYR A 64 12.32 7.02 1.35
C TYR A 64 12.15 6.34 2.70
N THR A 65 10.95 6.37 3.27
CA THR A 65 10.65 5.89 4.63
C THR A 65 9.79 4.64 4.66
N GLY A 66 9.00 4.39 3.60
CA GLY A 66 7.97 3.34 3.58
C GLY A 66 6.68 3.72 4.31
N SER A 67 6.57 4.94 4.84
CA SER A 67 5.35 5.40 5.53
C SER A 67 4.18 5.47 4.56
N LEU A 68 2.99 5.04 5.01
CA LEU A 68 1.75 5.21 4.25
C LEU A 68 1.37 6.69 4.16
N LEU A 69 1.29 7.21 2.95
CA LEU A 69 0.81 8.55 2.63
C LEU A 69 -0.70 8.53 2.38
N GLU A 70 -1.19 7.46 1.75
CA GLU A 70 -2.61 7.24 1.48
C GLU A 70 -2.94 5.74 1.57
N LEU A 71 -4.16 5.45 2.00
CA LEU A 71 -4.76 4.13 1.96
C LEU A 71 -6.24 4.28 1.60
N LYS A 72 -6.68 3.49 0.62
CA LYS A 72 -8.05 3.50 0.14
C LYS A 72 -8.57 2.07 0.06
N ARG A 73 -9.69 1.79 0.72
CA ARG A 73 -10.47 0.57 0.52
C ARG A 73 -11.20 0.66 -0.82
N ILE A 74 -11.13 -0.38 -1.63
CA ILE A 74 -11.82 -0.47 -2.92
C ILE A 74 -13.14 -1.19 -2.69
N GLU A 75 -14.24 -0.49 -2.95
CA GLU A 75 -15.57 -1.08 -2.91
C GLU A 75 -15.87 -1.72 -4.27
N ASN A 76 -16.03 -3.05 -4.29
CA ASN A 76 -16.47 -3.78 -5.46
C ASN A 76 -17.99 -3.59 -5.59
N ASN A 77 -18.42 -2.84 -6.61
CA ASN A 77 -19.81 -2.52 -6.90
C ASN A 77 -20.44 -3.55 -7.84
#